data_AF-A0A3D8GXN1-F1
#
_entry.id   AF-A0A3D8GXN1-F1
#
_cell.length_a   1.000
_cell.length_b   1.000
_cell.length_c   1.000
_cell.angle_alpha   90.00
_cell.angle_beta   90.00
_cell.angle_gamma   90.00
#
_symmetry.space_group_name_H-M   'P 1'
#
loop_
_entity.id
_entity.type
_entity.pdbx_description
1 polymer ?
#
loop_
_entity_poly.entity_id
_entity_poly.type
_entity_poly.pdbx_seq_one_letter_code
_entity_poly.pdbx_strand_id
1 'polypeptide(L)'
;MNSFELLRLMDEIQRKRKVMIESAKENGFTDEMTIQYSQELDELIVAYQKARQTASQYPNRGGNILLNWRLARTNNRERLAVSAAI
;
A
#
# COMPACT_ATOMS: atom_id res chain seq x y z
N MET A 1 -12.46 6.75 18.84
CA MET A 1 -12.03 7.22 17.50
C MET A 1 -13.28 7.65 16.74
N ASN A 2 -13.33 8.86 16.20
CA ASN A 2 -14.51 9.35 15.46
C ASN A 2 -14.48 8.88 14.00
N SER A 3 -15.65 8.66 13.40
CA SER A 3 -15.81 8.21 12.01
C SER A 3 -15.04 9.08 10.99
N PHE A 4 -14.99 10.40 11.24
CA PHE A 4 -14.28 11.37 10.40
C PHE A 4 -12.76 11.13 10.31
N GLU A 5 -12.10 10.77 11.41
CA GLU A 5 -10.64 10.51 11.41
C GLU A 5 -10.30 9.23 10.64
N LEU A 6 -11.17 8.23 10.67
CA LEU A 6 -11.00 7.01 9.89
C LEU A 6 -11.12 7.28 8.38
N LEU A 7 -12.04 8.17 7.98
CA LEU A 7 -12.18 8.60 6.59
C LEU A 7 -10.96 9.40 6.11
N ARG A 8 -10.41 10.28 6.94
CA ARG A 8 -9.18 11.01 6.59
C ARG A 8 -7.98 10.09 6.41
N LEU A 9 -7.79 9.14 7.31
CA LEU A 9 -6.72 8.14 7.17
C LEU A 9 -6.87 7.33 5.88
N MET A 10 -8.11 6.95 5.51
CA MET A 10 -8.34 6.25 4.25
C MET A 10 -7.99 7.10 3.03
N ASP A 11 -8.40 8.37 3.01
CA ASP A 11 -8.05 9.31 1.93
C ASP A 11 -6.52 9.48 1.80
N GLU A 12 -5.83 9.58 2.93
CA GLU A 12 -4.38 9.73 2.96
C GLU A 12 -3.66 8.48 2.46
N ILE A 13 -4.13 7.28 2.83
CA ILE A 13 -3.66 6.00 2.27
C ILE A 13 -3.84 5.99 0.75
N GLN A 14 -4.99 6.44 0.23
CA GLN A 14 -5.25 6.46 -1.21
C GLN A 14 -4.34 7.45 -1.95
N ARG A 15 -4.15 8.66 -1.40
CA ARG A 15 -3.21 9.65 -1.97
C ARG A 15 -1.78 9.13 -1.95
N LYS A 16 -1.30 8.60 -0.83
CA LYS A 16 0.08 8.10 -0.72
C LYS A 16 0.33 6.91 -1.64
N ARG A 17 -0.66 6.01 -1.77
CA ARG A 17 -0.64 4.92 -2.77
C ARG A 17 -0.43 5.45 -4.17
N LYS A 18 -1.17 6.49 -4.57
CA LYS A 18 -1.08 7.06 -5.91
C LYS A 18 0.32 7.59 -6.18
N VAL A 19 0.87 8.39 -5.26
CA VAL A 19 2.22 8.97 -5.36
C VAL A 19 3.29 7.87 -5.40
N MET A 20 3.19 6.84 -4.56
CA MET A 20 4.13 5.71 -4.59
C MET A 20 4.11 4.98 -5.96
N ILE A 21 2.93 4.77 -6.54
CA ILE A 21 2.79 4.14 -7.86
C ILE A 21 3.36 5.03 -8.97
N GLU A 22 3.12 6.35 -8.89
CA GLU A 22 3.67 7.31 -9.87
C GLU A 22 5.20 7.34 -9.79
N SER A 23 5.77 7.45 -8.59
CA SER A 23 7.23 7.39 -8.39
C SER A 23 7.82 6.05 -8.85
N ALA A 24 7.14 4.93 -8.61
CA ALA A 24 7.59 3.63 -9.09
C ALA A 24 7.56 3.51 -10.62
N LYS A 25 6.64 4.21 -11.29
CA LYS A 25 6.58 4.26 -12.76
C LYS A 25 7.70 5.14 -13.34
N GLU A 26 8.04 6.22 -12.66
CA GLU A 26 9.05 7.18 -13.12
C GLU A 26 10.48 6.71 -12.80
N ASN A 27 10.73 6.25 -11.57
CA ASN A 27 12.07 5.97 -11.06
C ASN A 27 12.33 4.46 -10.81
N GLY A 28 11.27 3.65 -10.76
CA GLY A 28 11.35 2.22 -10.42
C GLY A 28 11.15 1.92 -8.93
N PHE A 29 10.86 0.66 -8.62
CA PHE A 29 10.53 0.22 -7.24
C PHE A 29 11.73 0.18 -6.27
N THR A 30 12.94 0.24 -6.79
CA THR A 30 14.18 0.25 -6.00
C THR A 30 14.70 1.66 -5.74
N ASP A 31 14.03 2.67 -6.30
CA ASP A 31 14.36 4.07 -6.07
C ASP A 31 14.08 4.45 -4.60
N GLU A 32 14.99 5.24 -4.02
CA GLU A 32 14.92 5.60 -2.60
C GLU A 32 13.61 6.34 -2.27
N MET A 33 13.13 7.21 -3.16
CA MET A 33 11.87 7.92 -2.99
C MET A 33 10.68 6.96 -3.03
N THR A 34 10.68 6.00 -3.95
CA THR A 34 9.63 4.99 -4.03
C THR A 34 9.61 4.10 -2.77
N ILE A 35 10.78 3.73 -2.26
CA ILE A 35 10.91 2.97 -1.01
C ILE A 35 10.37 3.80 0.16
N GLN A 36 10.74 5.08 0.27
CA GLN A 36 10.25 5.96 1.31
C GLN A 36 8.72 6.09 1.27
N TYR A 37 8.13 6.30 0.08
CA TYR A 37 6.68 6.36 -0.06
C TYR A 37 5.99 5.04 0.32
N SER A 38 6.63 3.89 0.10
CA SER A 38 6.10 2.60 0.54
C SER A 38 6.10 2.44 2.06
N GLN A 39 7.13 2.95 2.74
CA GLN A 39 7.22 2.92 4.20
C GLN A 39 6.18 3.85 4.83
N GLU A 40 6.04 5.07 4.31
CA GLU A 40 5.03 6.03 4.76
C GLU A 40 3.60 5.49 4.52
N LEU A 41 3.37 4.79 3.41
CA LEU A 41 2.10 4.12 3.14
C LEU A 41 1.80 3.02 4.16
N ASP A 42 2.80 2.22 4.53
CA ASP A 42 2.66 1.16 5.53
C ASP A 42 2.32 1.74 6.91
N GLU A 43 2.95 2.84 7.32
CA GLU A 43 2.63 3.54 8.57
C GLU A 43 1.18 4.02 8.62
N LEU A 44 0.69 4.61 7.52
CA LEU A 44 -0.70 5.05 7.40
C LEU A 44 -1.68 3.88 7.48
N ILE A 45 -1.36 2.74 6.85
CA ILE A 45 -2.16 1.52 6.93
C ILE A 45 -2.21 1.00 8.36
N VAL A 46 -1.09 0.96 9.06
CA VAL A 46 -1.02 0.55 10.47
C VAL A 46 -1.84 1.49 11.35
N ALA A 47 -1.74 2.81 11.13
CA ALA A 47 -2.51 3.81 11.87
C ALA A 47 -4.02 3.62 11.64
N TYR A 48 -4.45 3.43 10.40
CA TYR A 48 -5.85 3.12 10.05
C TYR A 48 -6.34 1.83 10.70
N GLN A 49 -5.53 0.77 10.70
CA GLN A 49 -5.90 -0.50 11.34
C GLN A 49 -6.06 -0.35 12.85
N LYS A 50 -5.13 0.34 13.53
CA LYS A 50 -5.24 0.64 14.96
C LYS A 50 -6.47 1.50 15.26
N ALA A 51 -6.70 2.53 14.44
CA ALA A 51 -7.88 3.39 14.54
C ALA A 51 -9.19 2.61 14.41
N ARG A 52 -9.24 1.63 13.50
CA ARG A 52 -10.41 0.78 13.30
C ARG A 52 -10.57 -0.26 14.43
N GLN A 53 -9.48 -0.84 14.90
CA GLN A 53 -9.48 -1.82 16.01
C GLN A 53 -9.88 -1.19 17.35
N THR A 54 -9.50 0.07 17.60
CA THR A 54 -10.00 0.78 18.80
C THR A 54 -11.49 1.10 18.73
N ALA A 55 -12.08 1.13 17.53
CA ALA A 55 -13.53 1.28 17.34
C ALA A 55 -14.30 -0.06 17.40
N SER A 56 -13.66 -1.19 17.11
CA SER A 56 -14.23 -2.54 17.27
C SER A 56 -13.31 -3.40 18.15
N GLN A 57 -13.60 -3.52 19.44
CA GLN A 57 -12.85 -4.35 20.38
C GLN A 57 -12.74 -5.82 19.90
N TYR A 58 -11.73 -6.20 19.11
CA TYR A 58 -11.17 -7.57 18.96
C TYR A 58 -9.86 -7.53 18.12
N PRO A 59 -8.77 -8.20 18.56
CA PRO A 59 -7.47 -8.12 17.89
C PRO A 59 -7.39 -9.12 16.74
N ASN A 60 -7.58 -8.67 15.49
CA ASN A 60 -7.26 -9.50 14.33
C ASN A 60 -5.88 -9.12 13.79
N ARG A 61 -4.90 -9.94 14.15
CA ARG A 61 -3.50 -9.88 13.73
C ARG A 61 -3.41 -10.08 12.20
N GLY A 62 -3.07 -9.01 11.46
CA GLY A 62 -2.34 -9.10 10.19
C GLY A 62 -3.00 -9.78 8.98
N GLY A 63 -4.33 -9.86 8.90
CA GLY A 63 -5.03 -10.50 7.78
C GLY A 63 -5.09 -9.67 6.48
N ASN A 64 -4.06 -9.83 5.64
CA ASN A 64 -4.07 -9.74 4.16
C ASN A 64 -4.84 -8.60 3.46
N ILE A 65 -4.39 -7.35 3.60
CA ILE A 65 -4.55 -6.37 2.51
C ILE A 65 -3.43 -6.55 1.47
N LEU A 66 -2.21 -6.97 1.87
CA LEU A 66 -1.05 -7.21 1.00
C LEU A 66 -1.32 -8.23 -0.13
N LEU A 67 -2.27 -9.15 0.03
CA LEU A 67 -2.61 -10.13 -1.01
C LEU A 67 -3.30 -9.50 -2.22
N ASN A 68 -4.11 -8.45 -2.03
CA ASN A 68 -4.76 -7.75 -3.13
C ASN A 68 -3.74 -6.92 -3.96
N TRP A 69 -2.65 -6.48 -3.32
CA TRP A 69 -1.57 -5.76 -3.99
C TRP A 69 -0.64 -6.65 -4.79
N ARG A 70 -0.50 -7.92 -4.39
CA ARG A 70 0.24 -8.93 -5.19
C ARG A 70 -0.45 -9.21 -6.53
N LEU A 71 -1.78 -9.13 -6.58
CA LEU A 71 -2.58 -9.29 -7.81
C LEU A 71 -2.61 -8.03 -8.68
N ALA A 72 -2.47 -6.84 -8.08
CA ALA A 72 -2.25 -5.60 -8.85
C ALA A 72 -0.89 -5.59 -9.57
N ARG A 73 0.09 -6.40 -9.11
CA ARG A 73 1.39 -6.61 -9.79
C ARG A 73 1.28 -7.49 -11.05
N THR A 74 0.18 -8.19 -11.26
CA THR A 74 0.00 -9.14 -12.38
C THR A 74 -0.96 -8.67 -13.47
N ASN A 75 -1.63 -7.52 -13.29
CA ASN A 75 -2.45 -6.91 -14.34
C ASN A 75 -1.68 -5.79 -15.04
N ASN A 76 -0.58 -6.16 -15.68
CA ASN A 76 -0.06 -5.41 -16.81
C ASN A 76 0.58 -6.41 -17.79
N ARG A 77 0.20 -6.29 -19.06
CA ARG A 77 0.46 -7.19 -20.20
C ARG A 77 1.94 -7.26 -20.64
N GLU A 78 2.90 -7.14 -19.73
CA GLU A 78 4.33 -7.03 -20.05
C GLU A 78 5.18 -8.12 -19.39
N ARG A 79 4.71 -9.37 -19.44
CA ARG A 79 5.50 -10.56 -19.08
C ARG A 79 6.18 -11.20 -20.30
N LEU A 80 6.80 -10.41 -21.17
CA LEU A 80 7.64 -10.93 -22.26
C LEU A 80 9.14 -10.60 -22.15
N ALA A 81 9.63 -10.03 -21.04
CA ALA A 81 11.02 -9.59 -20.97
C ALA A 81 11.91 -10.26 -19.89
N VAL A 82 11.46 -11.30 -19.18
CA VAL A 82 12.34 -11.99 -18.21
C VAL A 82 12.14 -13.51 -18.25
N SER A 83 12.55 -14.12 -19.37
CA SER A 83 12.90 -15.55 -19.44
C SER A 83 13.77 -15.83 -20.68
N ALA A 84 14.80 -15.01 -20.90
CA ALA A 84 15.84 -15.23 -21.91
C ALA A 84 17.26 -15.16 -21.33
N ALA A 85 17.41 -15.42 -20.03
CA ALA A 85 18.70 -15.58 -19.39
C ALA A 85 18.54 -16.51 -18.19
N ILE A 86 18.52 -17.82 -18.47
CA ILE A 86 19.26 -18.90 -17.79
C ILE A 86 19.25 -20.07 -18.77
#